data_AF-A0A961S5W5-F1
#
_entry.id   AF-A0A961S5W5-F1
#
_cell.length_a   1.000
_cell.length_b   1.000
_cell.length_c   1.000
_cell.angle_alpha   90.00
_cell.angle_beta   90.00
_cell.angle_gamma   90.00
#
_symmetry.space_group_name_H-M   'P 1'
#
loop_
_entity.id
_entity.type
_entity.pdbx_description
1 polymer ?
#
loop_
_entity_poly.entity_id
_entity_poly.type
_entity_poly.pdbx_seq_one_letter_code
_entity_poly.pdbx_strand_id
1 'polypeptide(L)'
;VKTVSFVSWNGVGGTANLEAGLDAAKKVGLEVISSDAVYELGTTDFFPVMGSVVQGKPDLIVLSGVSPAEAPLLIRAARELGYQGIMSTETAQDAKVLEEVAGTAADGFISIGGASAPELASEYMGKFRDRYIQVAGEWNDEAGTKVYALYMLLKTIQAAGPAVIDDVEAF
;
A
#
# COMPACT_ATOMS: atom_id res chain seq x y z
N VAL A 1 4.44 -0.87 21.03
CA VAL A 1 3.73 -1.93 20.29
C VAL A 1 4.27 -3.27 20.74
N LYS A 2 3.41 -4.17 21.21
CA LYS A 2 3.71 -5.53 21.66
C LYS A 2 2.86 -6.56 20.93
N THR A 3 1.62 -6.21 20.60
CA THR A 3 0.67 -7.09 19.91
C THR A 3 0.33 -6.54 18.52
N VAL A 4 0.08 -7.43 17.56
CA VAL A 4 -0.26 -7.08 16.18
C VAL A 4 -1.40 -7.96 15.66
N SER A 5 -2.31 -7.38 14.90
CA SER A 5 -3.25 -8.11 14.06
C SER A 5 -3.08 -7.72 12.60
N PHE A 6 -3.36 -8.65 11.71
CA PHE A 6 -3.31 -8.44 10.27
C PHE A 6 -4.72 -8.55 9.67
N VAL A 7 -4.99 -7.69 8.70
CA VAL A 7 -6.16 -7.76 7.83
C VAL A 7 -5.68 -7.78 6.40
N SER A 8 -6.11 -8.74 5.60
CA SER A 8 -5.63 -8.88 4.23
C SER A 8 -6.77 -9.09 3.24
N TRP A 9 -6.58 -8.70 1.99
CA TRP A 9 -7.52 -9.10 0.94
C TRP A 9 -7.19 -10.51 0.43
N ASN A 10 -8.21 -11.21 -0.06
CA ASN A 10 -8.10 -12.58 -0.54
C ASN A 10 -7.51 -12.61 -1.96
N GLY A 11 -6.19 -12.51 -2.05
CA GLY A 11 -5.48 -12.79 -3.28
C GLY A 11 -3.97 -12.70 -3.11
N VAL A 12 -3.26 -13.01 -4.21
CA VAL A 12 -1.82 -13.28 -4.18
C VAL A 12 -1.02 -12.14 -3.54
N GLY A 13 -1.36 -10.90 -3.84
CA GLY A 13 -0.69 -9.73 -3.25
C GLY A 13 -0.95 -9.59 -1.75
N GLY A 14 -2.19 -9.85 -1.29
CA GLY A 14 -2.54 -9.83 0.12
C GLY A 14 -1.84 -10.93 0.89
N THR A 15 -1.93 -12.18 0.40
CA THR A 15 -1.29 -13.35 1.00
C THR A 15 0.23 -13.18 1.13
N ALA A 16 0.91 -12.74 0.07
CA ALA A 16 2.36 -12.57 0.10
C ALA A 16 2.81 -11.51 1.12
N ASN A 17 2.09 -10.38 1.23
CA ASN A 17 2.40 -9.36 2.22
C ASN A 17 2.12 -9.84 3.65
N LEU A 18 1.00 -10.55 3.86
CA LEU A 18 0.68 -11.16 5.16
C LEU A 18 1.78 -12.12 5.63
N GLU A 19 2.22 -13.03 4.76
CA GLU A 19 3.30 -13.98 5.09
C GLU A 19 4.60 -13.27 5.49
N ALA A 20 4.98 -12.23 4.74
CA ALA A 20 6.14 -11.41 5.05
C ALA A 20 5.98 -10.66 6.38
N GLY A 21 4.78 -10.10 6.64
CA GLY A 21 4.45 -9.41 7.87
C GLY A 21 4.49 -10.32 9.11
N LEU A 22 4.01 -11.55 8.99
CA LEU A 22 4.08 -12.57 10.06
C LEU A 22 5.52 -12.96 10.39
N ASP A 23 6.36 -13.17 9.39
CA ASP A 23 7.78 -13.45 9.59
C ASP A 23 8.50 -12.27 10.26
N ALA A 24 8.20 -11.04 9.84
CA ALA A 24 8.72 -9.82 10.45
C ALA A 24 8.29 -9.69 11.92
N ALA A 25 6.99 -9.85 12.22
CA ALA A 25 6.44 -9.78 13.57
C ALA A 25 7.14 -10.78 14.52
N LYS A 26 7.36 -12.01 14.06
CA LYS A 26 8.11 -13.03 14.80
C LYS A 26 9.55 -12.61 15.07
N LYS A 27 10.25 -12.09 14.07
CA LYS A 27 11.65 -11.64 14.20
C LYS A 27 11.82 -10.50 15.21
N VAL A 28 10.84 -9.60 15.30
CA VAL A 28 10.87 -8.46 16.24
C VAL A 28 10.18 -8.75 17.58
N GLY A 29 9.66 -9.97 17.78
CA GLY A 29 9.06 -10.40 19.04
C GLY A 29 7.67 -9.82 19.31
N LEU A 30 6.90 -9.50 18.28
CA LEU A 30 5.49 -9.12 18.40
C LEU A 30 4.60 -10.37 18.55
N GLU A 31 3.61 -10.28 19.42
CA GLU A 31 2.58 -11.29 19.58
C GLU A 31 1.48 -11.08 18.52
N VAL A 32 1.21 -12.10 17.69
CA VAL A 32 0.16 -12.05 16.68
C VAL A 32 -1.17 -12.45 17.31
N ILE A 33 -2.12 -11.52 17.35
CA ILE A 33 -3.47 -11.72 17.91
C ILE A 33 -4.41 -12.32 16.87
N SER A 34 -4.35 -11.84 15.62
CA SER A 34 -5.14 -12.36 14.51
C SER A 34 -4.38 -12.19 13.19
N SER A 35 -4.53 -13.16 12.31
CA SER A 35 -3.97 -13.18 10.94
C SER A 35 -4.90 -13.83 9.93
N ASP A 36 -6.12 -14.14 10.36
CA ASP A 36 -7.19 -14.83 9.64
C ASP A 36 -8.30 -13.88 9.16
N ALA A 37 -8.19 -12.59 9.49
CA ALA A 37 -9.11 -11.56 9.02
C ALA A 37 -8.84 -11.25 7.54
N VAL A 38 -9.65 -11.86 6.68
CA VAL A 38 -9.53 -11.73 5.23
C VAL A 38 -10.81 -11.13 4.62
N TYR A 39 -10.67 -10.25 3.63
CA TYR A 39 -11.78 -9.66 2.88
C TYR A 39 -11.63 -9.87 1.36
N GLU A 40 -12.69 -9.70 0.57
CA GLU A 40 -12.65 -9.91 -0.88
C GLU A 40 -12.43 -8.60 -1.65
N LEU A 41 -11.82 -8.67 -2.84
CA LEU A 41 -11.62 -7.49 -3.67
C LEU A 41 -12.97 -6.84 -4.01
N GLY A 42 -13.07 -5.51 -3.87
CA GLY A 42 -14.32 -4.78 -4.11
C GLY A 42 -15.30 -4.80 -2.94
N THR A 43 -14.88 -5.29 -1.76
CA THR A 43 -15.62 -5.07 -0.50
C THR A 43 -15.81 -3.57 -0.27
N THR A 44 -17.05 -3.15 0.01
CA THR A 44 -17.38 -1.76 0.32
C THR A 44 -17.75 -1.54 1.79
N ASP A 45 -18.13 -2.61 2.50
CA ASP A 45 -18.42 -2.60 3.93
C ASP A 45 -17.38 -3.44 4.68
N PHE A 46 -16.50 -2.75 5.41
CA PHE A 46 -15.41 -3.35 6.16
C PHE A 46 -15.71 -3.54 7.65
N PHE A 47 -16.89 -3.13 8.13
CA PHE A 47 -17.23 -3.27 9.56
C PHE A 47 -17.16 -4.71 10.08
N PRO A 48 -17.60 -5.75 9.34
CA PRO A 48 -17.52 -7.12 9.83
C PRO A 48 -16.08 -7.60 10.06
N VAL A 49 -15.19 -7.40 9.06
CA VAL A 49 -13.79 -7.83 9.15
C VAL A 49 -12.99 -6.99 10.14
N MET A 50 -13.24 -5.67 10.20
CA MET A 50 -12.57 -4.82 11.17
C MET A 50 -13.10 -5.03 12.59
N GLY A 51 -14.38 -5.39 12.75
CA GLY A 51 -14.99 -5.68 14.04
C GLY A 51 -14.27 -6.78 14.81
N SER A 52 -13.99 -7.91 14.15
CA SER A 52 -13.26 -9.03 14.76
C SER A 52 -11.84 -8.62 15.17
N VAL A 53 -11.16 -7.84 14.32
CA VAL A 53 -9.78 -7.40 14.55
C VAL A 53 -9.69 -6.42 15.71
N VAL A 54 -10.58 -5.42 15.74
CA VAL A 54 -10.63 -4.40 16.79
C VAL A 54 -11.02 -5.02 18.13
N GLN A 55 -11.89 -6.04 18.15
CA GLN A 55 -12.25 -6.78 19.36
C GLN A 55 -11.04 -7.46 20.02
N GLY A 56 -10.05 -7.88 19.23
CA GLY A 56 -8.78 -8.42 19.70
C GLY A 56 -7.89 -7.40 20.42
N LYS A 57 -8.19 -6.10 20.32
CA LYS A 57 -7.46 -4.98 20.93
C LYS A 57 -5.94 -5.05 20.70
N PRO A 58 -5.45 -5.23 19.46
CA PRO A 58 -4.02 -5.21 19.19
C PRO A 58 -3.45 -3.79 19.41
N ASP A 59 -2.14 -3.67 19.63
CA ASP A 59 -1.47 -2.36 19.64
C ASP A 59 -1.29 -1.80 18.21
N LEU A 60 -1.20 -2.71 17.23
CA LEU A 60 -1.00 -2.43 15.81
C LEU A 60 -1.96 -3.27 14.94
N ILE A 61 -2.62 -2.64 13.97
CA ILE A 61 -3.29 -3.34 12.87
C ILE A 61 -2.52 -3.09 11.59
N VAL A 62 -2.19 -4.15 10.87
CA VAL A 62 -1.53 -4.08 9.55
C VAL A 62 -2.54 -4.42 8.46
N LEU A 63 -2.73 -3.51 7.51
CA LEU A 63 -3.61 -3.68 6.34
C LEU A 63 -2.80 -4.31 5.18
N SER A 64 -2.56 -5.61 5.26
CA SER A 64 -1.63 -6.32 4.38
C SER A 64 -2.10 -6.38 2.93
N GLY A 65 -1.29 -5.78 2.05
CA GLY A 65 -1.54 -5.74 0.61
C GLY A 65 -2.71 -4.85 0.20
N VAL A 66 -3.17 -3.96 1.08
CA VAL A 66 -4.32 -3.09 0.84
C VAL A 66 -4.10 -2.17 -0.37
N SER A 67 -5.15 -1.98 -1.17
CA SER A 67 -5.14 -1.05 -2.30
C SER A 67 -5.36 0.41 -1.87
N PRO A 68 -4.90 1.41 -2.64
CA PRO A 68 -5.12 2.83 -2.33
C PRO A 68 -6.59 3.24 -2.18
N ALA A 69 -7.50 2.56 -2.87
CA ALA A 69 -8.93 2.84 -2.79
C ALA A 69 -9.59 2.28 -1.52
N GLU A 70 -9.07 1.17 -0.98
CA GLU A 70 -9.66 0.45 0.15
C GLU A 70 -9.09 0.89 1.50
N ALA A 71 -7.81 1.29 1.54
CA ALA A 71 -7.13 1.72 2.77
C ALA A 71 -7.91 2.76 3.58
N PRO A 72 -8.41 3.88 3.00
CA PRO A 72 -9.16 4.86 3.78
C PRO A 72 -10.48 4.32 4.33
N LEU A 73 -11.12 3.35 3.65
CA LEU A 73 -12.37 2.74 4.11
C LEU A 73 -12.13 1.82 5.31
N LEU A 74 -11.07 1.01 5.27
CA LEU A 74 -10.63 0.16 6.39
C LEU A 74 -10.23 0.99 7.61
N ILE A 75 -9.48 2.07 7.39
CA ILE A 75 -9.07 3.02 8.44
C ILE A 75 -10.31 3.59 9.13
N ARG A 76 -11.28 4.09 8.36
CA ARG A 76 -12.53 4.63 8.91
C ARG A 76 -13.31 3.60 9.69
N ALA A 77 -13.50 2.40 9.14
CA ALA A 77 -14.20 1.32 9.84
C ALA A 77 -13.54 1.04 11.21
N ALA A 78 -12.21 0.95 11.28
CA ALA A 78 -11.49 0.77 12.53
C ALA A 78 -11.74 1.89 13.54
N ARG A 79 -11.64 3.16 13.10
CA ARG A 79 -11.85 4.33 13.96
C ARG A 79 -13.29 4.45 14.45
N GLU A 80 -14.26 4.19 13.58
CA GLU A 80 -15.69 4.18 13.91
C GLU A 80 -16.04 3.04 14.89
N LEU A 81 -15.32 1.91 14.84
CA LEU A 81 -15.37 0.83 15.83
C LEU A 81 -14.63 1.15 17.15
N GLY A 82 -14.05 2.35 17.27
CA GLY A 82 -13.39 2.84 18.49
C GLY A 82 -11.91 2.48 18.61
N TYR A 83 -11.27 1.93 17.57
CA TYR A 83 -9.84 1.63 17.61
C TYR A 83 -9.00 2.90 17.62
N GLN A 84 -8.19 3.08 18.66
CA GLN A 84 -7.28 4.23 18.82
C GLN A 84 -5.80 3.86 18.63
N GLY A 85 -5.51 2.58 18.35
CA GLY A 85 -4.14 2.10 18.18
C GLY A 85 -3.53 2.50 16.83
N ILE A 86 -2.31 2.01 16.60
CA ILE A 86 -1.57 2.31 15.36
C ILE A 86 -2.13 1.44 14.23
N MET A 87 -2.16 2.00 13.03
CA MET A 87 -2.45 1.26 11.80
C MET A 87 -1.30 1.45 10.81
N SER A 88 -0.93 0.41 10.10
CA SER A 88 0.07 0.49 9.05
C SER A 88 -0.24 -0.36 7.82
N THR A 89 0.53 -0.18 6.77
CA THR A 89 0.56 -1.05 5.59
C THR A 89 1.99 -1.16 5.04
N GLU A 90 2.27 -2.28 4.40
CA GLU A 90 3.49 -2.55 3.62
C GLU A 90 3.39 -2.01 2.18
N THR A 91 2.25 -1.47 1.77
CA THR A 91 2.05 -0.91 0.43
C THR A 91 2.17 0.61 0.43
N ALA A 92 2.56 1.17 -0.72
CA ALA A 92 2.48 2.61 -0.95
C ALA A 92 1.04 3.07 -1.10
N GLN A 93 0.77 4.28 -0.61
CA GLN A 93 -0.56 4.86 -0.52
C GLN A 93 -0.53 6.29 -1.04
N ASP A 94 -1.66 6.74 -1.59
CA ASP A 94 -1.84 8.11 -2.03
C ASP A 94 -2.33 8.96 -0.85
N ALA A 95 -1.51 9.91 -0.40
CA ALA A 95 -1.82 10.75 0.75
C ALA A 95 -3.05 11.63 0.52
N LYS A 96 -3.30 12.07 -0.72
CA LYS A 96 -4.47 12.89 -1.07
C LYS A 96 -5.74 12.06 -1.00
N VAL A 97 -5.72 10.83 -1.51
CA VAL A 97 -6.86 9.91 -1.39
C VAL A 97 -7.17 9.57 0.07
N LEU A 98 -6.12 9.35 0.89
CA LEU A 98 -6.29 9.15 2.33
C LEU A 98 -6.93 10.38 3.01
N GLU A 99 -6.44 11.59 2.71
CA GLU A 99 -6.98 12.84 3.24
C GLU A 99 -8.45 13.05 2.82
N GLU A 100 -8.77 12.87 1.54
CA GLU A 100 -10.11 13.09 0.99
C GLU A 100 -11.16 12.11 1.55
N VAL A 101 -10.79 10.83 1.74
CA VAL A 101 -11.76 9.77 2.09
C VAL A 101 -11.77 9.46 3.59
N ALA A 102 -10.61 9.44 4.25
CA ALA A 102 -10.49 9.14 5.68
C ALA A 102 -10.28 10.39 6.54
N GLY A 103 -9.75 11.48 5.99
CA GLY A 103 -9.48 12.71 6.74
C GLY A 103 -8.68 12.45 8.01
N THR A 104 -9.11 13.04 9.12
CA THR A 104 -8.45 12.87 10.43
C THR A 104 -8.45 11.44 10.96
N ALA A 105 -9.28 10.53 10.42
CA ALA A 105 -9.24 9.12 10.80
C ALA A 105 -7.92 8.46 10.38
N ALA A 106 -7.27 8.98 9.33
CA ALA A 106 -5.97 8.53 8.83
C ALA A 106 -4.77 9.13 9.59
N ASP A 107 -5.00 10.04 10.55
CA ASP A 107 -3.91 10.62 11.34
C ASP A 107 -3.09 9.52 12.04
N GLY A 108 -1.77 9.55 11.81
CA GLY A 108 -0.85 8.55 12.34
C GLY A 108 -0.84 7.20 11.61
N PHE A 109 -1.53 7.07 10.46
CA PHE A 109 -1.40 5.91 9.60
C PHE A 109 -0.01 5.83 8.97
N ILE A 110 0.61 4.65 9.02
CA ILE A 110 1.98 4.43 8.54
C ILE A 110 1.94 3.61 7.25
N SER A 111 2.47 4.13 6.16
CA SER A 111 2.57 3.39 4.89
C SER A 111 3.99 3.43 4.33
N ILE A 112 4.31 2.48 3.45
CA ILE A 112 5.60 2.47 2.75
C ILE A 112 5.54 3.50 1.63
N GLY A 113 6.15 4.67 1.81
CA GLY A 113 6.13 5.69 0.77
C GLY A 113 6.82 6.98 1.21
N GLY A 114 6.72 7.98 0.33
CA GLY A 114 7.35 9.28 0.51
C GLY A 114 8.46 9.53 -0.52
N ALA A 115 8.62 10.80 -0.90
CA ALA A 115 9.73 11.21 -1.73
C ALA A 115 11.06 10.82 -1.06
N SER A 116 12.06 10.47 -1.87
CA SER A 116 13.44 10.38 -1.37
C SER A 116 13.76 11.67 -0.62
N ALA A 117 14.44 11.56 0.52
CA ALA A 117 14.94 12.73 1.23
C ALA A 117 15.70 13.64 0.23
N PRO A 118 15.67 14.97 0.39
CA PRO A 118 16.27 15.89 -0.58
C PRO A 118 17.72 15.54 -0.96
N GLU A 119 18.48 15.04 0.01
CA GLU A 119 19.86 14.55 -0.14
C GLU A 119 20.01 13.25 -0.95
N LEU A 120 18.96 12.44 -1.07
CA LEU A 120 18.92 11.20 -1.86
C LEU A 120 18.26 11.39 -3.24
N ALA A 121 17.56 12.51 -3.45
CA ALA A 121 16.86 12.78 -4.69
C ALA A 121 17.83 13.07 -5.84
N SER A 122 17.81 12.22 -6.88
CA SER A 122 18.64 12.44 -8.07
C SER A 122 18.17 13.63 -8.90
N GLU A 123 19.09 14.27 -9.63
CA GLU A 123 18.75 15.33 -10.59
C GLU A 123 17.72 14.86 -11.63
N TYR A 124 17.81 13.59 -12.05
CA TYR A 124 16.85 12.98 -12.97
C TYR A 124 15.43 12.97 -12.40
N MET A 125 15.26 12.56 -11.14
CA MET A 125 13.96 12.58 -10.47
C MET A 125 13.41 14.00 -10.32
N GLY A 126 14.28 14.98 -10.02
CA GLY A 126 13.91 16.40 -9.99
C GLY A 126 13.31 16.85 -11.33
N LYS A 127 14.02 16.59 -12.44
CA LYS A 127 13.54 16.93 -13.79
C LYS A 127 12.26 16.19 -14.18
N PHE A 128 12.14 14.91 -13.80
CA PHE A 128 10.92 14.14 -14.04
C PHE A 128 9.73 14.77 -13.31
N ARG A 129 9.89 15.13 -12.03
CA ARG A 129 8.86 15.79 -11.22
C ARG A 129 8.42 17.11 -11.82
N ASP A 130 9.38 17.96 -12.20
CA ASP A 130 9.08 19.26 -12.84
C ASP A 130 8.29 19.07 -14.14
N ARG A 131 8.70 18.12 -14.98
CA ARG A 131 8.00 17.82 -16.23
C ARG A 131 6.61 17.24 -15.99
N TYR A 132 6.48 16.37 -15.00
CA TYR A 132 5.19 15.80 -14.61
C TYR A 132 4.21 16.90 -14.21
N ILE A 133 4.64 17.80 -13.31
CA ILE A 133 3.81 18.92 -12.84
C ILE A 133 3.39 19.84 -13.98
N GLN A 134 4.27 20.11 -14.96
CA GLN A 134 3.91 20.90 -16.15
C GLN A 134 2.78 20.26 -17.00
N VAL A 135 2.65 18.94 -16.98
CA VAL A 135 1.66 18.20 -17.78
C VAL A 135 0.39 17.93 -16.98
N ALA A 136 0.55 17.49 -15.74
CA ALA A 136 -0.54 17.03 -14.87
C ALA A 136 -1.09 18.11 -13.93
N GLY A 137 -0.41 19.26 -13.81
CA GLY A 137 -0.81 20.39 -12.95
C GLY A 137 -0.35 20.26 -11.50
N GLU A 138 -0.27 19.05 -10.96
CA GLU A 138 0.21 18.75 -9.61
C GLU A 138 1.06 17.48 -9.58
N TRP A 139 1.80 17.27 -8.50
CA TRP A 139 2.51 16.01 -8.29
C TRP A 139 1.55 14.96 -7.72
N ASN A 140 1.57 13.75 -8.30
CA ASN A 140 0.91 12.58 -7.74
C ASN A 140 1.99 11.57 -7.35
N ASP A 141 1.97 11.08 -6.11
CA ASP A 141 2.99 10.15 -5.60
C ASP A 141 3.05 8.83 -6.38
N GLU A 142 1.95 8.40 -6.97
CA GLU A 142 1.88 7.24 -7.86
C GLU A 142 2.67 7.44 -9.16
N ALA A 143 2.98 8.68 -9.55
CA ALA A 143 3.89 8.92 -10.66
C ALA A 143 5.31 8.42 -10.35
N GLY A 144 5.72 8.47 -9.07
CA GLY A 144 7.01 8.00 -8.60
C GLY A 144 7.24 6.50 -8.83
N THR A 145 6.19 5.68 -8.74
CA THR A 145 6.27 4.22 -8.96
C THR A 145 6.44 3.87 -10.45
N LYS A 146 6.11 4.79 -11.36
CA LYS A 146 6.05 4.57 -12.81
C LYS A 146 7.14 5.26 -13.61
N VAL A 147 8.05 5.98 -12.96
CA VAL A 147 9.14 6.76 -13.58
C VAL A 147 9.88 5.95 -14.66
N TYR A 148 10.21 4.70 -14.36
CA TYR A 148 10.97 3.83 -15.26
C TYR A 148 10.10 2.85 -16.04
N ALA A 149 8.78 2.85 -15.87
CA ALA A 149 7.89 1.85 -16.49
C ALA A 149 8.04 1.84 -18.01
N LEU A 150 7.93 3.01 -18.66
CA LEU A 150 8.10 3.13 -20.11
C LEU A 150 9.52 2.74 -20.54
N TYR A 151 10.54 3.14 -19.78
CA TYR A 151 11.92 2.78 -20.09
C TYR A 151 12.14 1.27 -20.03
N MET A 152 11.60 0.60 -19.01
CA MET A 152 11.65 -0.86 -18.88
C MET A 152 10.93 -1.53 -20.04
N LEU A 153 9.70 -1.10 -20.37
CA LEU A 153 8.95 -1.62 -21.52
C LEU A 153 9.76 -1.52 -22.82
N LEU A 154 10.32 -0.34 -23.11
CA LEU A 154 11.11 -0.12 -24.32
C LEU A 154 12.40 -0.95 -24.33
N LYS A 155 13.10 -1.06 -23.19
CA LYS A 155 14.33 -1.87 -23.09
C LYS A 155 14.07 -3.35 -23.28
N THR A 156 12.97 -3.81 -22.72
CA THR A 156 12.47 -5.17 -22.89
C THR A 156 12.19 -5.48 -24.37
N ILE A 157 11.43 -4.62 -25.06
CA ILE A 157 11.14 -4.79 -26.50
C ILE A 157 12.44 -4.75 -27.32
N GLN A 158 13.37 -3.84 -27.00
CA GLN A 158 14.68 -3.77 -27.66
C GLN A 158 15.50 -5.05 -27.50
N ALA A 159 15.41 -5.71 -26.34
CA ALA A 159 16.17 -6.92 -26.03
C ALA A 159 15.57 -8.17 -26.69
N ALA A 160 14.24 -8.33 -26.62
CA ALA A 160 13.55 -9.51 -27.16
C ALA A 160 13.29 -9.41 -28.68
N GLY A 161 13.35 -8.20 -29.25
CA GLY A 161 13.12 -7.95 -30.67
C GLY A 161 11.66 -7.64 -31.00
N PRO A 162 11.37 -7.13 -32.21
CA PRO A 162 10.07 -6.55 -32.55
C PRO A 162 8.92 -7.57 -32.58
N ALA A 163 9.19 -8.88 -32.65
CA ALA A 163 8.16 -9.91 -32.66
C ALA A 163 7.31 -9.91 -31.37
N VAL A 164 7.90 -9.51 -30.23
CA VAL A 164 7.19 -9.44 -28.94
C VAL A 164 6.11 -8.36 -28.88
N ILE A 165 6.04 -7.47 -29.88
CA ILE A 165 4.98 -6.47 -29.98
C ILE A 165 3.63 -7.14 -30.29
N ASP A 166 3.66 -8.20 -31.12
CA ASP A 166 2.47 -8.89 -31.59
C ASP A 166 2.29 -10.28 -30.96
N ASP A 167 3.32 -10.81 -30.29
CA ASP A 167 3.31 -12.14 -29.67
C ASP A 167 3.99 -12.13 -28.30
N VAL A 168 3.19 -12.22 -27.23
CA VAL A 168 3.68 -12.22 -25.84
C VAL A 168 4.42 -13.51 -25.45
N GLU A 169 4.26 -14.59 -26.22
CA GLU A 169 4.97 -15.86 -25.99
C GLU A 169 6.39 -15.85 -26.57
N ALA A 170 6.75 -14.84 -27.35
CA ALA A 170 8.09 -14.67 -27.91
C ALA A 170 9.12 -14.07 -26.92
N PHE A 171 8.74 -14.01 -25.63
CA PHE A 171 9.50 -13.42 -24.53
C PHE A 171 10.37 -14.43 -23.78
#